data_AF-A0A6P1EBL8-F1
#
_entry.id   AF-A0A6P1EBL8-F1
#
_cell.length_a   1.000
_cell.length_b   1.000
_cell.length_c   1.000
_cell.angle_alpha   90.00
_cell.angle_beta   90.00
_cell.angle_gamma   90.00
#
_symmetry.space_group_name_H-M   'P 1'
#
loop_
_entity.id
_entity.type
_entity.pdbx_description
1 polymer ?
#
loop_
_entity_poly.entity_id
_entity_poly.type
_entity_poly.pdbx_seq_one_letter_code
_entity_poly.pdbx_strand_id
1 'polypeptide(L)'
;MWLMIEVELKKIWRGRLPIYLFLAFAILLFFHIDSHTWSGFISEKLNWFTLVMGMMGFGILSSWVFGREYQDQTFKDLLALPVSRNQIVGAKLISLTITEVLLALVSIGWLFILGLILHLSAFHATVILVLLERFAMSMIAAIGLTYLFPLLASLSKGLLMPISMSFAALLIGKIMAAESIGHYFPWSIPMLLSGKPGVVNLFSWLAVIVVAGIGVLGTMSWWTRGDHTD
;
A
#
# COMPACT_ATOMS: atom_id res chain seq x y z
N MET A 1 -0.77 12.95 20.12
CA MET A 1 -0.84 12.42 18.74
C MET A 1 0.54 12.31 18.10
N TRP A 2 1.29 13.41 17.90
CA TRP A 2 2.60 13.37 17.24
C TRP A 2 3.60 12.36 17.84
N LEU A 3 3.77 12.36 19.17
CA LEU A 3 4.65 11.39 19.85
C LEU A 3 4.26 9.93 19.57
N MET A 4 2.97 9.63 19.43
CA MET A 4 2.50 8.27 19.12
C MET A 4 2.84 7.89 17.69
N ILE A 5 2.68 8.81 16.74
CA ILE A 5 3.08 8.62 15.34
C ILE A 5 4.58 8.33 15.27
N GLU A 6 5.39 9.09 15.99
CA GLU A 6 6.85 8.90 16.05
C GLU A 6 7.23 7.52 16.63
N VAL A 7 6.57 7.09 17.71
CA VAL A 7 6.78 5.76 18.29
C VAL A 7 6.40 4.66 17.31
N GLU A 8 5.24 4.76 16.65
CA GLU A 8 4.80 3.77 15.67
C GLU A 8 5.71 3.75 14.43
N LEU A 9 6.19 4.90 13.95
CA LEU A 9 7.21 4.97 12.90
C LEU A 9 8.49 4.25 13.34
N LYS A 10 9.00 4.54 14.55
CA LYS A 10 10.19 3.86 15.09
C LYS A 10 9.97 2.34 15.14
N LYS A 11 8.80 1.86 15.56
CA LYS A 11 8.47 0.42 15.57
C LYS A 11 8.53 -0.17 14.16
N ILE A 12 7.89 0.48 13.18
CA ILE A 12 7.86 0.05 11.78
C ILE A 12 9.27 -0.10 11.21
N TRP A 13 10.10 0.93 11.37
CA TRP A 13 11.46 0.93 10.82
C TRP A 13 12.42 0.00 11.57
N ARG A 14 12.28 -0.16 12.90
CA ARG A 14 13.04 -1.16 13.66
C ARG A 14 12.69 -2.60 13.30
N GLY A 15 11.45 -2.83 12.86
CA GLY A 15 11.02 -4.14 12.34
C GLY A 15 11.66 -4.54 11.02
N ARG A 16 12.39 -3.63 10.35
CA ARG A 16 13.08 -3.82 9.06
C ARG A 16 12.19 -4.22 7.88
N LEU A 17 10.89 -4.46 8.09
CA LEU A 17 9.95 -4.85 7.03
C LEU A 17 9.90 -3.85 5.87
N PRO A 18 9.86 -2.51 6.06
CA PRO A 18 9.93 -1.57 4.94
C PRO A 18 11.19 -1.75 4.09
N ILE A 19 12.32 -2.07 4.72
CA ILE A 19 13.59 -2.31 4.03
C ILE A 19 13.47 -3.57 3.17
N TYR A 20 12.92 -4.67 3.71
CA TYR A 20 12.73 -5.91 2.94
C TYR A 20 11.76 -5.72 1.77
N LEU A 21 10.67 -4.98 1.98
CA LEU A 21 9.72 -4.65 0.92
C LEU A 21 10.37 -3.79 -0.18
N PHE A 22 11.15 -2.78 0.20
CA PHE A 22 11.91 -1.99 -0.76
C PHE A 22 12.94 -2.84 -1.52
N LEU A 23 13.71 -3.69 -0.84
CA LEU A 23 14.69 -4.56 -1.48
C LEU A 23 14.03 -5.57 -2.43
N ALA A 24 12.90 -6.16 -2.03
CA ALA A 24 12.13 -7.03 -2.90
C ALA A 24 11.71 -6.29 -4.18
N PHE A 25 11.20 -5.06 -4.06
CA PHE A 25 10.90 -4.25 -5.24
C PHE A 25 12.15 -3.89 -6.06
N ALA A 26 13.23 -3.45 -5.40
CA ALA A 26 14.48 -3.10 -6.08
C ALA A 26 15.05 -4.26 -6.89
N ILE A 27 14.92 -5.49 -6.38
CA ILE A 27 15.25 -6.73 -7.10
C ILE A 27 14.29 -6.95 -8.27
N LEU A 28 12.98 -6.77 -8.06
CA LEU A 28 11.97 -6.91 -9.12
C LEU A 28 12.21 -5.97 -10.31
N LEU A 29 12.85 -4.81 -10.10
CA LEU A 29 13.19 -3.89 -11.18
C LEU A 29 14.15 -4.48 -12.22
N PHE A 30 14.98 -5.44 -11.84
CA PHE A 30 15.89 -6.10 -12.75
C PHE A 30 15.22 -7.18 -13.60
N PHE A 31 14.02 -7.64 -13.22
CA PHE A 31 13.26 -8.57 -14.04
C PHE A 31 12.60 -7.84 -15.21
N HIS A 32 12.66 -8.43 -16.40
CA HIS A 32 11.92 -7.99 -17.60
C HIS A 32 12.14 -6.51 -17.93
N ILE A 33 13.34 -6.19 -18.43
CA ILE A 33 13.68 -4.87 -18.99
C ILE A 33 13.55 -5.01 -20.50
N ASP A 34 12.40 -4.58 -21.04
CA ASP A 34 12.11 -4.72 -22.45
C ASP A 34 12.36 -3.42 -23.24
N SER A 35 12.25 -2.29 -22.55
CA SER A 35 12.41 -0.96 -23.15
C SER A 35 13.76 -0.32 -22.80
N HIS A 36 14.44 0.17 -23.84
CA HIS A 36 15.70 0.93 -23.72
C HIS A 36 15.49 2.46 -23.79
N THR A 37 14.25 2.91 -23.52
CA THR A 37 13.86 4.32 -23.48
C THR A 37 13.39 4.70 -22.08
N TRP A 38 13.59 5.95 -21.68
CA TRP A 38 13.19 6.44 -20.36
C TRP A 38 11.69 6.28 -20.09
N SER A 39 10.84 6.63 -21.07
CA SER A 39 9.38 6.57 -20.92
C SER A 39 8.86 5.14 -20.81
N GLY A 40 9.36 4.23 -21.65
CA GLY A 40 9.02 2.81 -21.58
C GLY A 40 9.42 2.22 -20.24
N PHE A 41 10.66 2.46 -19.82
CA PHE A 41 11.21 1.91 -18.58
C PHE A 41 10.43 2.39 -17.36
N ILE A 42 10.20 3.70 -17.24
CA ILE A 42 9.44 4.26 -16.11
C ILE A 42 8.01 3.72 -16.11
N SER A 43 7.34 3.69 -17.26
CA SER A 43 5.97 3.17 -17.36
C SER A 43 5.89 1.69 -16.93
N GLU A 44 6.74 0.84 -17.48
CA GLU A 44 6.80 -0.59 -17.15
C GLU A 44 7.07 -0.81 -15.67
N LYS A 45 8.09 -0.16 -15.11
CA LYS A 45 8.50 -0.40 -13.73
C LYS A 45 7.53 0.18 -12.70
N LEU A 46 6.91 1.32 -12.95
CA LEU A 46 5.87 1.88 -12.08
C LEU A 46 4.58 1.04 -12.13
N ASN A 47 4.26 0.42 -13.27
CA ASN A 47 3.16 -0.55 -13.35
C ASN A 47 3.46 -1.80 -12.51
N TRP A 48 4.69 -2.32 -12.55
CA TRP A 48 5.11 -3.43 -11.68
C TRP A 48 5.11 -3.06 -10.20
N PHE A 49 5.57 -1.85 -9.84
CA PHE A 49 5.46 -1.35 -8.47
C PHE A 49 4.01 -1.31 -8.02
N THR A 50 3.13 -0.72 -8.83
CA THR A 50 1.70 -0.62 -8.52
C THR A 50 1.11 -2.00 -8.26
N LEU A 51 1.38 -2.97 -9.15
CA LEU A 51 0.86 -4.32 -9.02
C LEU A 51 1.38 -5.04 -7.78
N VAL A 52 2.69 -5.07 -7.55
CA VAL A 52 3.27 -5.90 -6.48
C VAL A 52 3.28 -5.16 -5.15
N MET A 53 3.85 -3.96 -5.13
CA MET A 53 3.99 -3.18 -3.90
C MET A 53 2.68 -2.51 -3.52
N GLY A 54 2.03 -1.82 -4.45
CA GLY A 54 0.77 -1.11 -4.20
C GLY A 54 -0.35 -2.03 -3.72
N MET A 55 -0.47 -3.23 -4.31
CA MET A 55 -1.56 -4.16 -3.97
C MET A 55 -1.22 -5.12 -2.83
N MET A 56 -0.07 -5.80 -2.91
CA MET A 56 0.31 -6.85 -1.95
C MET A 56 1.29 -6.34 -0.90
N GLY A 57 2.34 -5.62 -1.30
CA GLY A 57 3.39 -5.16 -0.40
C GLY A 57 2.86 -4.25 0.72
N PHE A 58 2.02 -3.29 0.36
CA PHE A 58 1.34 -2.43 1.33
C PHE A 58 0.33 -3.20 2.19
N GLY A 59 -0.37 -4.18 1.62
CA GLY A 59 -1.22 -5.08 2.41
C GLY A 59 -0.44 -5.89 3.45
N ILE A 60 0.75 -6.38 3.10
CA ILE A 60 1.67 -7.06 4.03
C ILE A 60 2.14 -6.10 5.13
N LEU A 61 2.57 -4.90 4.75
CA LEU A 61 3.01 -3.88 5.70
C LEU A 61 1.89 -3.53 6.69
N SER A 62 0.70 -3.26 6.17
CA SER A 62 -0.48 -2.93 6.96
C SER A 62 -0.90 -4.09 7.87
N SER A 63 -0.85 -5.32 7.36
CA SER A 63 -1.07 -6.54 8.16
C SER A 63 -0.09 -6.60 9.31
N TRP A 64 1.20 -6.38 9.05
CA TRP A 64 2.24 -6.43 10.06
C TRP A 64 2.08 -5.35 11.14
N VAL A 65 1.72 -4.12 10.79
CA VAL A 65 1.55 -3.00 11.74
C VAL A 65 0.48 -3.28 12.81
N PHE A 66 -0.57 -4.00 12.44
CA PHE A 66 -1.70 -4.30 13.33
C PHE A 66 -1.67 -5.73 13.87
N GLY A 67 -1.45 -6.72 13.01
CA GLY A 67 -1.51 -8.13 13.36
C GLY A 67 -0.39 -8.60 14.29
N ARG A 68 0.76 -7.92 14.28
CA ARG A 68 1.86 -8.27 15.20
C ARG A 68 1.49 -8.08 16.67
N GLU A 69 0.62 -7.11 16.98
CA GLU A 69 0.26 -6.81 18.37
C GLU A 69 -0.52 -7.98 18.99
N TYR A 70 -1.25 -8.73 18.15
CA TYR A 70 -1.93 -9.94 18.58
C TYR A 70 -0.98 -11.13 18.70
N GLN A 71 -0.02 -11.28 17.77
CA GLN A 71 0.95 -12.37 17.80
C GLN A 71 1.96 -12.25 18.94
N ASP A 72 2.46 -11.04 19.18
CA ASP A 72 3.42 -10.73 20.25
C ASP A 72 2.72 -10.61 21.62
N GLN A 73 1.40 -10.78 21.68
CA GLN A 73 0.54 -10.63 22.88
C GLN A 73 0.60 -9.24 23.54
N THR A 74 1.13 -8.23 22.84
CA THR A 74 1.25 -6.83 23.30
C THR A 74 -0.03 -6.02 23.14
N PHE A 75 -1.06 -6.57 22.49
CA PHE A 75 -2.33 -5.88 22.27
C PHE A 75 -2.98 -5.43 23.59
N LYS A 76 -3.04 -6.30 24.60
CA LYS A 76 -3.63 -5.97 25.92
C LYS A 76 -2.82 -4.86 26.63
N ASP A 77 -1.50 -4.86 26.50
CA ASP A 77 -0.63 -3.82 27.07
C ASP A 77 -0.88 -2.44 26.45
N LEU A 78 -1.11 -2.38 25.13
CA LEU A 78 -1.47 -1.14 24.45
C LEU A 78 -2.79 -0.56 24.96
N LEU A 79 -3.76 -1.42 25.32
CA LEU A 79 -5.05 -1.00 25.84
C LEU A 79 -4.97 -0.48 27.29
N ALA A 80 -3.93 -0.83 28.03
CA ALA A 80 -3.70 -0.34 29.40
C ALA A 80 -3.09 1.07 29.46
N LEU A 81 -2.58 1.59 28.33
CA LEU A 81 -2.02 2.93 28.27
C LEU A 81 -3.10 4.00 28.52
N PRO A 82 -2.78 5.12 29.18
CA PRO A 82 -3.72 6.21 29.44
C PRO A 82 -3.96 7.09 28.19
N VAL A 83 -4.20 6.46 27.04
CA VAL A 83 -4.49 7.11 25.75
C VAL A 83 -5.73 6.47 25.13
N SER A 84 -6.50 7.24 24.38
CA SER A 84 -7.70 6.67 23.75
C SER A 84 -7.34 5.65 22.67
N ARG A 85 -8.13 4.59 22.56
CA ARG A 85 -7.93 3.52 21.56
C ARG A 85 -7.94 4.05 20.13
N ASN A 86 -8.81 5.03 19.85
CA ASN A 86 -8.86 5.72 18.55
C ASN A 86 -7.59 6.51 18.25
N GLN A 87 -6.91 7.08 19.25
CA GLN A 87 -5.61 7.72 19.04
C GLN A 87 -4.52 6.70 18.70
N ILE A 88 -4.55 5.50 19.29
CA ILE A 88 -3.60 4.42 18.95
C ILE A 88 -3.79 3.99 17.50
N VAL A 89 -5.04 3.68 17.11
CA VAL A 89 -5.38 3.27 15.73
C VAL A 89 -5.03 4.39 14.75
N GLY A 90 -5.39 5.64 15.05
CA GLY A 90 -5.07 6.79 14.21
C GLY A 90 -3.57 6.99 14.03
N ALA A 91 -2.77 6.88 15.10
CA ALA A 91 -1.32 6.96 15.02
C ALA A 91 -0.75 5.86 14.13
N LYS A 92 -1.20 4.60 14.30
CA LYS A 92 -0.77 3.47 13.46
C LYS A 92 -1.10 3.68 11.98
N LEU A 93 -2.32 4.13 11.65
CA LEU A 93 -2.73 4.38 10.27
C LEU A 93 -1.92 5.51 9.63
N ILE A 94 -1.63 6.59 10.38
CA ILE A 94 -0.79 7.69 9.89
C ILE A 94 0.65 7.21 9.66
N SER A 95 1.24 6.48 10.62
CA SER A 95 2.60 5.96 10.48
C SER A 95 2.73 4.94 9.35
N LEU A 96 1.70 4.13 9.12
CA LEU A 96 1.58 3.24 7.96
C LEU A 96 1.61 4.05 6.66
N THR A 97 0.73 5.04 6.52
CA THR A 97 0.63 5.89 5.33
C THR A 97 1.93 6.62 5.03
N ILE A 98 2.57 7.21 6.05
CA ILE A 98 3.88 7.87 5.91
C ILE A 98 4.92 6.90 5.36
N THR A 99 4.93 5.66 5.86
CA THR A 99 5.87 4.63 5.41
C THR A 99 5.61 4.21 3.97
N GLU A 100 4.34 4.00 3.58
CA GLU A 100 3.96 3.64 2.20
C GLU A 100 4.33 4.75 1.19
N VAL A 101 4.05 6.01 1.54
CA VAL A 101 4.47 7.17 0.74
C VAL A 101 5.99 7.24 0.61
N LEU A 102 6.72 7.05 1.72
CA LEU A 102 8.18 7.06 1.69
C LEU A 102 8.75 5.92 0.82
N LEU A 103 8.16 4.72 0.90
CA LEU A 103 8.55 3.59 0.03
C LEU A 103 8.32 3.91 -1.46
N ALA A 104 7.20 4.54 -1.80
CA ALA A 104 6.93 4.96 -3.18
C ALA A 104 7.94 6.02 -3.67
N LEU A 105 8.25 7.03 -2.84
CA LEU A 105 9.21 8.09 -3.18
C LEU A 105 10.64 7.55 -3.36
N VAL A 106 11.11 6.71 -2.43
CA VAL A 106 12.44 6.09 -2.54
C VAL A 106 12.51 5.18 -3.76
N SER A 107 11.42 4.50 -4.11
CA SER A 107 11.33 3.65 -5.31
C SER A 107 11.41 4.45 -6.60
N ILE A 108 10.80 5.64 -6.67
CA ILE A 108 10.97 6.58 -7.78
C ILE A 108 12.44 7.01 -7.89
N GLY A 109 13.06 7.41 -6.79
CA GLY A 109 14.48 7.81 -6.78
C GLY A 109 15.39 6.69 -7.29
N TRP A 110 15.15 5.46 -6.86
CA TRP A 110 15.88 4.28 -7.30
C TRP A 110 15.69 3.99 -8.80
N LEU A 111 14.49 4.20 -9.34
CA LEU A 111 14.23 4.07 -10.78
C LEU A 111 15.06 5.03 -11.62
N PHE A 112 15.17 6.29 -11.20
CA PHE A 112 16.02 7.26 -11.91
C PHE A 112 17.49 6.89 -11.86
N ILE A 113 17.99 6.40 -10.72
CA ILE A 113 19.37 5.91 -10.59
C ILE A 113 19.61 4.75 -11.56
N LEU A 114 18.71 3.77 -11.63
CA LEU A 114 18.83 2.65 -12.57
C LEU A 114 18.77 3.11 -14.03
N GLY A 115 17.87 4.04 -14.37
CA GLY A 115 17.78 4.56 -15.74
C GLY A 115 19.07 5.25 -16.20
N LEU A 116 19.79 5.91 -15.29
CA LEU A 116 21.12 6.48 -15.56
C LEU A 116 22.17 5.38 -15.76
N ILE A 117 22.21 4.36 -14.89
CA ILE A 117 23.15 3.23 -14.99
C ILE A 117 22.96 2.46 -16.31
N LEU A 118 21.71 2.31 -16.74
CA LEU A 118 21.34 1.60 -17.97
C LEU A 118 21.53 2.44 -19.25
N HIS A 119 21.99 3.69 -19.13
CA HIS A 119 22.22 4.60 -20.26
C HIS A 119 20.99 4.73 -21.18
N LEU A 120 19.80 4.88 -20.60
CA LEU A 120 18.55 4.93 -21.35
C LEU A 120 18.47 6.16 -22.27
N SER A 121 17.89 5.96 -23.45
CA SER A 121 17.69 7.00 -24.46
C SER A 121 16.32 7.69 -24.34
N ALA A 122 16.11 8.78 -25.08
CA ALA A 122 14.82 9.47 -25.22
C ALA A 122 14.21 10.01 -23.89
N PHE A 123 14.97 10.83 -23.15
CA PHE A 123 14.46 11.52 -21.98
C PHE A 123 13.54 12.68 -22.36
N HIS A 124 12.23 12.53 -22.13
CA HIS A 124 11.23 13.57 -22.37
C HIS A 124 10.53 13.94 -21.05
N ALA A 125 10.91 15.08 -20.46
CA ALA A 125 10.43 15.51 -19.15
C ALA A 125 8.89 15.58 -19.06
N THR A 126 8.21 16.06 -20.11
CA THR A 126 6.74 16.15 -20.17
C THR A 126 6.06 14.79 -20.07
N VAL A 127 6.58 13.78 -20.78
CA VAL A 127 6.05 12.40 -20.72
C VAL A 127 6.29 11.79 -19.34
N ILE A 128 7.48 12.00 -18.77
CA ILE A 128 7.83 11.50 -17.44
C ILE A 128 6.92 12.10 -16.36
N LEU A 129 6.66 13.41 -16.41
CA LEU A 129 5.74 14.07 -15.47
C LEU A 129 4.33 13.47 -15.53
N VAL A 130 3.81 13.20 -16.73
CA VAL A 130 2.51 12.53 -16.90
C VAL A 130 2.52 11.11 -16.32
N LEU A 131 3.61 10.35 -16.48
CA LEU A 131 3.73 9.01 -15.89
C LEU A 131 3.79 9.07 -14.36
N LEU A 132 4.52 10.03 -13.79
CA LEU A 132 4.60 10.24 -12.34
C LEU A 132 3.26 10.69 -11.74
N GLU A 133 2.50 11.54 -12.44
CA GLU A 133 1.16 11.94 -12.03
C GLU A 133 0.19 10.74 -11.99
N ARG A 134 0.20 9.90 -13.04
CA ARG A 134 -0.60 8.66 -13.09
C ARG A 134 -0.23 7.71 -11.96
N PHE A 135 1.06 7.57 -11.70
CA PHE A 135 1.56 6.77 -10.59
C PHE A 135 1.12 7.34 -9.23
N ALA A 136 1.17 8.65 -9.03
CA ALA A 136 0.71 9.29 -7.80
C ALA A 136 -0.79 9.02 -7.55
N MET A 137 -1.64 9.12 -8.58
CA MET A 137 -3.05 8.75 -8.49
C MET A 137 -3.24 7.28 -8.14
N SER A 138 -2.49 6.39 -8.81
CA SER A 138 -2.48 4.96 -8.51
C SER A 138 -2.10 4.69 -7.05
N MET A 139 -1.09 5.38 -6.51
CA MET A 139 -0.67 5.24 -5.12
C MET A 139 -1.71 5.72 -4.12
N ILE A 140 -2.42 6.82 -4.41
CA ILE A 140 -3.53 7.26 -3.56
C ILE A 140 -4.61 6.18 -3.48
N ALA A 141 -4.97 5.57 -4.62
CA ALA A 141 -5.93 4.48 -4.63
C ALA A 141 -5.42 3.24 -3.87
N ALA A 142 -4.17 2.83 -4.13
CA ALA A 142 -3.55 1.69 -3.48
C ALA A 142 -3.50 1.84 -1.96
N ILE A 143 -2.99 2.97 -1.45
CA ILE A 143 -2.94 3.31 -0.02
C ILE A 143 -4.35 3.30 0.59
N GLY A 144 -5.36 3.84 -0.11
CA GLY A 144 -6.74 3.79 0.39
C GLY A 144 -7.23 2.36 0.64
N LEU A 145 -6.91 1.43 -0.26
CA LEU A 145 -7.31 0.02 -0.13
C LEU A 145 -6.55 -0.70 1.00
N THR A 146 -5.37 -0.21 1.41
CA THR A 146 -4.58 -0.89 2.45
C THR A 146 -5.24 -0.80 3.81
N TYR A 147 -6.05 0.22 4.04
CA TYR A 147 -6.81 0.40 5.28
C TYR A 147 -7.83 -0.70 5.58
N LEU A 148 -8.14 -1.59 4.63
CA LEU A 148 -8.93 -2.79 4.91
C LEU A 148 -8.16 -3.84 5.72
N PHE A 149 -6.85 -3.99 5.48
CA PHE A 149 -6.05 -5.06 6.10
C PHE A 149 -5.87 -4.95 7.62
N PRO A 150 -5.81 -3.77 8.26
CA PRO A 150 -5.87 -3.62 9.71
C PRO A 150 -7.13 -4.22 10.33
N LEU A 151 -8.29 -4.07 9.67
CA LEU A 151 -9.53 -4.67 10.12
C LEU A 151 -9.44 -6.19 10.04
N LEU A 152 -8.98 -6.72 8.91
CA LEU A 152 -8.80 -8.16 8.72
C LEU A 152 -7.80 -8.74 9.74
N ALA A 153 -6.68 -8.06 9.99
CA ALA A 153 -5.70 -8.45 11.00
C ALA A 153 -6.30 -8.48 12.41
N SER A 154 -7.19 -7.53 12.71
CA SER A 154 -7.88 -7.43 13.99
C SER A 154 -8.93 -8.54 14.16
N LEU A 155 -9.70 -8.84 13.11
CA LEU A 155 -10.68 -9.93 13.09
C LEU A 155 -10.02 -11.30 13.23
N SER A 156 -8.89 -11.51 12.54
CA SER A 156 -8.16 -12.78 12.61
C SER A 156 -7.22 -12.88 13.82
N LYS A 157 -7.06 -11.82 14.62
CA LYS A 157 -6.07 -11.70 15.70
C LYS A 157 -4.67 -12.18 15.24
N GLY A 158 -4.24 -11.80 14.03
CA GLY A 158 -3.01 -12.34 13.43
C GLY A 158 -2.70 -11.82 12.02
N LEU A 159 -1.62 -12.34 11.43
CA LEU A 159 -1.07 -11.87 10.16
C LEU A 159 -1.51 -12.67 8.94
N LEU A 160 -1.85 -13.95 9.10
CA LEU A 160 -2.01 -14.86 7.97
C LEU A 160 -3.19 -14.46 7.07
N MET A 161 -4.38 -14.27 7.64
CA MET A 161 -5.58 -13.89 6.90
C MET A 161 -5.39 -12.59 6.09
N PRO A 162 -4.97 -11.45 6.67
CA PRO A 162 -4.85 -10.21 5.91
C PRO A 162 -3.76 -10.28 4.84
N ILE A 163 -2.65 -11.02 5.06
CA ILE A 163 -1.62 -11.25 4.03
C ILE A 163 -2.17 -12.12 2.89
N SER A 164 -2.87 -13.21 3.19
CA SER A 164 -3.49 -14.04 2.15
C SER A 164 -4.53 -13.27 1.34
N MET A 165 -5.31 -12.41 2.00
CA MET A 165 -6.30 -11.56 1.34
C MET A 165 -5.65 -10.47 0.49
N SER A 166 -4.51 -9.90 0.88
CA SER A 166 -3.80 -8.92 0.03
C SER A 166 -3.26 -9.56 -1.24
N PHE A 167 -2.76 -10.79 -1.14
CA PHE A 167 -2.34 -11.58 -2.29
C PHE A 167 -3.52 -11.93 -3.21
N ALA A 168 -4.65 -12.39 -2.66
CA ALA A 168 -5.86 -12.66 -3.44
C ALA A 168 -6.37 -11.38 -4.12
N ALA A 169 -6.37 -10.26 -3.43
CA ALA A 169 -6.77 -8.97 -3.95
C ALA A 169 -5.88 -8.49 -5.12
N LEU A 170 -4.56 -8.73 -5.03
CA LEU A 170 -3.64 -8.52 -6.16
C LEU A 170 -4.02 -9.37 -7.36
N LEU A 171 -4.23 -10.68 -7.17
CA LEU A 171 -4.51 -11.61 -8.27
C LEU A 171 -5.84 -11.28 -8.95
N ILE A 172 -6.90 -11.12 -8.16
CA ILE A 172 -8.24 -10.80 -8.67
C ILE A 172 -8.23 -9.39 -9.27
N GLY A 173 -7.60 -8.42 -8.62
CA GLY A 173 -7.46 -7.06 -9.14
C GLY A 173 -6.79 -7.02 -10.51
N LYS A 174 -5.70 -7.78 -10.70
CA LYS A 174 -5.02 -7.90 -11.98
C LYS A 174 -5.92 -8.51 -13.06
N ILE A 175 -6.66 -9.58 -12.75
CA ILE A 175 -7.59 -10.22 -13.70
C ILE A 175 -8.71 -9.24 -14.06
N MET A 176 -9.34 -8.63 -13.07
CA MET A 176 -10.45 -7.69 -13.26
C MET A 176 -10.01 -6.45 -14.05
N ALA A 177 -8.76 -6.00 -13.95
CA ALA A 177 -8.26 -4.87 -14.74
C ALA A 177 -8.27 -5.13 -16.26
N ALA A 178 -8.36 -6.40 -16.70
CA ALA A 178 -8.52 -6.76 -18.12
C ALA A 178 -9.98 -6.77 -18.58
N GLU A 179 -10.93 -6.87 -17.65
CA GLU A 179 -12.35 -6.99 -17.93
C GLU A 179 -13.03 -5.64 -18.17
N SER A 180 -14.13 -5.64 -18.92
CA SER A 180 -14.90 -4.42 -19.25
C SER A 180 -15.55 -3.73 -18.05
N ILE A 181 -15.88 -4.51 -17.01
CA ILE A 181 -16.42 -4.02 -15.73
C ILE A 181 -15.33 -3.74 -14.69
N GLY A 182 -14.06 -3.94 -15.07
CA GLY A 182 -12.91 -3.84 -14.18
C GLY A 182 -12.78 -2.51 -13.45
N HIS A 183 -13.24 -1.42 -14.03
CA HIS A 183 -13.15 -0.09 -13.41
C HIS A 183 -14.10 0.10 -12.22
N TYR A 184 -15.00 -0.85 -11.91
CA TYR A 184 -15.81 -0.85 -10.69
C TYR A 184 -15.23 -1.70 -9.55
N PHE A 185 -14.28 -2.59 -9.85
CA PHE A 185 -13.68 -3.45 -8.84
C PHE A 185 -12.55 -2.69 -8.11
N PRO A 186 -12.58 -2.53 -6.77
CA PRO A 186 -11.66 -1.63 -6.07
C PRO A 186 -10.18 -1.93 -6.35
N TRP A 187 -9.79 -3.21 -6.34
CA TRP A 187 -8.40 -3.64 -6.47
C TRP A 187 -7.85 -3.65 -7.90
N SER A 188 -8.67 -3.43 -8.95
CA SER A 188 -8.14 -3.17 -10.30
C SER A 188 -7.81 -1.70 -10.52
N ILE A 189 -8.36 -0.79 -9.71
CA ILE A 189 -8.29 0.66 -9.95
C ILE A 189 -6.86 1.22 -9.92
N PRO A 190 -5.98 0.87 -8.96
CA PRO A 190 -4.60 1.37 -8.98
C PRO A 190 -3.88 1.04 -10.31
N MET A 191 -4.05 -0.19 -10.80
CA MET A 191 -3.48 -0.60 -12.09
C MET A 191 -4.08 0.15 -13.27
N LEU A 192 -5.40 0.38 -13.27
CA LEU A 192 -6.10 1.13 -14.32
C LEU A 192 -5.65 2.60 -14.33
N LEU A 193 -5.45 3.22 -13.18
CA LEU A 193 -4.91 4.60 -13.09
C LEU A 193 -3.50 4.71 -13.70
N SER A 194 -2.67 3.67 -13.52
CA SER A 194 -1.32 3.65 -14.06
C SER A 194 -1.31 3.37 -15.59
N GLY A 195 -2.07 2.38 -16.05
CA GLY A 195 -2.03 1.91 -17.45
C GLY A 195 -3.08 2.50 -18.40
N LYS A 196 -4.32 2.71 -17.93
CA LYS A 196 -5.47 3.16 -18.74
C LYS A 196 -6.33 4.17 -17.96
N PRO A 197 -5.79 5.32 -17.52
CA PRO A 197 -6.49 6.22 -16.59
C PRO A 197 -7.86 6.71 -17.11
N GLY A 198 -8.04 6.78 -18.43
CA GLY A 198 -9.30 7.25 -19.04
C GLY A 198 -10.54 6.38 -18.78
N VAL A 199 -10.39 5.14 -18.31
CA VAL A 199 -11.56 4.31 -17.93
C VAL A 199 -12.01 4.53 -16.49
N VAL A 200 -11.18 5.16 -15.66
CA VAL A 200 -11.45 5.39 -14.24
C VAL A 200 -12.35 6.62 -14.09
N ASN A 201 -13.45 6.47 -13.37
CA ASN A 201 -14.45 7.53 -13.19
C ASN A 201 -14.77 7.74 -11.70
N LEU A 202 -15.78 8.58 -11.42
CA LEU A 202 -16.20 8.87 -10.05
C LEU A 202 -16.60 7.61 -9.27
N PHE A 203 -17.31 6.67 -9.90
CA PHE A 203 -17.76 5.44 -9.24
C PHE A 203 -16.60 4.50 -8.91
N SER A 204 -15.55 4.50 -9.73
CA SER A 204 -14.30 3.81 -9.41
C SER A 204 -13.73 4.37 -8.08
N TRP A 205 -13.57 5.69 -7.98
CA TRP A 205 -13.06 6.31 -6.75
C TRP A 205 -13.96 6.08 -5.55
N LEU A 206 -15.29 6.13 -5.73
CA LEU A 206 -16.24 5.79 -4.66
C LEU A 206 -16.04 4.36 -4.15
N ALA A 207 -15.77 3.39 -5.03
CA ALA A 207 -15.50 2.01 -4.63
C ALA A 207 -14.25 1.92 -3.74
N VAL A 208 -13.17 2.64 -4.07
CA VAL A 208 -11.96 2.74 -3.22
C VAL A 208 -12.28 3.37 -1.87
N ILE A 209 -13.00 4.51 -1.88
CA ILE A 209 -13.36 5.25 -0.65
C ILE A 209 -14.23 4.41 0.27
N VAL A 210 -15.17 3.64 -0.27
CA VAL A 210 -16.03 2.73 0.52
C VAL A 210 -15.19 1.65 1.18
N VAL A 211 -14.28 1.00 0.46
CA VAL A 211 -13.38 0.00 1.03
C VAL A 211 -12.47 0.60 2.11
N ALA A 212 -11.88 1.75 1.83
CA ALA A 212 -11.05 2.49 2.78
C ALA A 212 -11.84 2.84 4.05
N GLY A 213 -13.07 3.35 3.89
CA GLY A 213 -13.96 3.72 4.98
C GLY A 213 -14.36 2.53 5.86
N ILE A 214 -14.71 1.39 5.24
CA ILE A 214 -14.99 0.13 5.96
C ILE A 214 -13.76 -0.28 6.78
N GLY A 215 -12.58 -0.22 6.18
CA GLY A 215 -11.33 -0.55 6.84
C GLY A 215 -11.03 0.33 8.06
N VAL A 216 -11.05 1.65 7.89
CA VAL A 216 -10.77 2.61 8.97
C VAL A 216 -11.81 2.54 10.08
N LEU A 217 -13.10 2.67 9.75
CA LEU A 217 -14.19 2.71 10.73
C LEU A 217 -14.36 1.35 11.41
N GLY A 218 -14.19 0.25 10.66
CA GLY A 218 -14.23 -1.10 11.20
C GLY A 218 -13.09 -1.34 12.20
N THR A 219 -11.86 -0.94 11.86
CA THR A 219 -10.71 -1.09 12.77
C THR A 219 -10.89 -0.27 14.03
N MET A 220 -11.30 1.00 13.92
CA MET A 220 -11.58 1.85 15.08
C MET A 220 -12.70 1.28 15.96
N SER A 221 -13.78 0.78 15.36
CA SER A 221 -14.90 0.17 16.07
C SER A 221 -14.49 -1.13 16.78
N TRP A 222 -13.68 -1.97 16.14
CA TRP A 222 -13.17 -3.20 16.75
C TRP A 222 -12.29 -2.89 17.97
N TRP A 223 -11.32 -1.99 17.81
CA TRP A 223 -10.38 -1.65 18.88
C TRP A 223 -11.08 -0.93 20.04
N THR A 224 -12.09 -0.09 19.78
CA THR A 224 -12.87 0.54 20.85
C THR A 224 -13.75 -0.43 21.62
N ARG A 225 -14.35 -1.42 20.96
CA ARG A 225 -15.26 -2.40 21.59
C ARG A 225 -14.56 -3.63 22.18
N GLY A 226 -13.26 -3.80 21.92
CA GLY A 226 -12.46 -4.97 22.25
C GLY A 226 -12.28 -5.34 23.73
N ASP A 227 -13.20 -4.95 24.63
CA ASP A 227 -13.33 -5.48 26.00
C ASP A 227 -13.83 -6.94 26.03
N HIS A 228 -13.70 -7.67 24.91
CA HIS A 228 -14.13 -9.06 24.83
C HIS A 228 -13.14 -9.92 25.60
N THR A 229 -13.48 -10.10 26.89
CA THR A 229 -13.32 -11.33 27.68
C THR A 229 -12.67 -12.48 26.90
N ASP A 230 -11.35 -12.56 26.99
CA ASP A 230 -10.58 -13.80 26.90
C ASP A 230 -9.82 -13.92 28.23
#